data_AF-A0A963TLJ2-F1
#
_entry.id   AF-A0A963TLJ2-F1
#
_cell.length_a   1.000
_cell.length_b   1.000
_cell.length_c   1.000
_cell.angle_alpha   90.00
_cell.angle_beta   90.00
_cell.angle_gamma   90.00
#
_symmetry.space_group_name_H-M   'P 1'
#
loop_
_entity.id
_entity.type
_entity.pdbx_description
1 polymer ?
#
loop_
_entity_poly.entity_id
_entity_poly.type
_entity_poly.pdbx_seq_one_letter_code
_entity_poly.pdbx_strand_id
1 'polypeptide(L)' 'GEPKIGAHGKPVLFLHPKDFNGCLVELEQV' A
#
# COMPACT_ATOMS: atom_id res chain seq x y z
N GLY A 1 -1.18 3.78 -8.13
CA GLY A 1 0.08 3.09 -8.45
C GLY A 1 -0.23 1.67 -8.87
N GLU A 2 0.72 0.97 -9.48
CA GLU A 2 0.54 -0.44 -9.83
C GLU A 2 0.64 -1.33 -8.57
N PRO A 3 -0.26 -2.33 -8.40
CA PRO A 3 -0.17 -3.29 -7.32
C PRO A 3 1.14 -4.09 -7.34
N LYS A 4 1.61 -4.49 -6.16
CA LYS A 4 2.81 -5.34 -5.97
C LYS A 4 2.47 -6.51 -5.06
N ILE A 5 3.29 -7.56 -5.06
CA ILE A 5 3.12 -8.65 -4.08
C ILE A 5 3.72 -8.22 -2.74
N GLY A 6 2.89 -8.20 -1.70
CA GLY A 6 3.26 -7.86 -0.33
C GLY A 6 3.81 -9.04 0.49
N ALA A 7 4.14 -8.78 1.75
CA ALA A 7 4.79 -9.74 2.64
C ALA A 7 3.93 -10.99 2.93
N HIS A 8 2.61 -10.85 2.89
CA HIS A 8 1.69 -11.98 3.07
C HIS A 8 1.37 -12.72 1.77
N GLY A 9 2.12 -12.45 0.68
CA GLY A 9 1.89 -13.10 -0.62
C GLY A 9 0.66 -12.60 -1.37
N LYS A 10 0.08 -11.47 -0.94
CA LYS A 10 -1.13 -10.88 -1.53
C LYS A 10 -0.82 -9.58 -2.29
N PRO A 11 -1.65 -9.18 -3.27
CA PRO A 11 -1.52 -7.86 -3.89
C PRO A 11 -1.68 -6.73 -2.87
N VAL A 12 -0.77 -5.76 -2.92
CA VAL A 12 -0.78 -4.54 -2.10
C VAL A 12 -0.65 -3.28 -2.96
N LEU A 13 -1.19 -2.18 -2.46
CA LEU A 13 -1.02 -0.84 -3.01
C LEU A 13 -0.47 0.11 -1.94
N PHE A 14 0.56 0.87 -2.29
CA PHE A 14 1.09 1.94 -1.43
C PHE A 14 0.44 3.28 -1.77
N LEU A 15 0.00 4.00 -0.75
CA LEU A 15 -0.52 5.36 -0.85
C LEU A 15 0.51 6.37 -0.34
N HIS A 16 0.69 7.45 -1.08
CA HIS A 16 1.78 8.38 -0.82
C HIS A 16 1.54 9.20 0.47
N PRO A 17 2.55 9.39 1.34
CA PRO A 17 2.40 10.11 2.62
C PRO A 17 1.83 11.54 2.52
N LYS A 18 2.06 12.20 1.38
CA LYS A 18 1.52 13.53 1.06
C LYS A 18 -0.01 13.59 1.23
N ASP A 19 -0.69 12.48 0.95
CA ASP A 19 -2.16 12.42 0.94
C ASP A 19 -2.72 11.88 2.26
N PHE A 20 -1.87 11.44 3.20
CA PHE A 20 -2.24 10.72 4.43
C PHE A 20 -1.48 11.24 5.67
N ASN A 21 -1.48 12.56 5.90
CA ASN A 21 -0.88 13.20 7.09
C ASN A 21 0.58 12.78 7.37
N GLY A 22 1.37 12.52 6.32
CA GLY A 22 2.76 12.07 6.45
C GLY A 22 2.93 10.58 6.74
N CYS A 23 1.87 9.78 6.74
CA CYS A 23 1.93 8.34 6.93
C CYS A 23 1.93 7.59 5.58
N LEU A 24 2.92 6.74 5.35
CA LEU A 24 2.89 5.78 4.24
C LEU A 24 1.87 4.70 4.58
N VAL A 25 0.85 4.54 3.75
CA VAL A 25 -0.21 3.54 3.96
C VAL A 25 -0.05 2.40 2.96
N GLU A 26 -0.13 1.17 3.45
CA GLU A 26 -0.21 -0.05 2.65
C GLU A 26 -1.66 -0.58 2.69
N LEU A 27 -2.28 -0.77 1.53
CA LEU A 27 -3.57 -1.45 1.40
C LEU A 27 -3.34 -2.86 0.90
N GLU A 28 -3.78 -3.87 1.66
CA GLU A 28 -3.68 -5.29 1.30
C GLU A 28 -5.04 -5.86 0.87
N GLN A 29 -5.04 -6.73 -0.15
CA GLN A 29 -6.21 -7.52 -0.53
C GLN A 29 -6.56 -8.56 0.56
N VAL A 30 -7.81 -8.62 1.02
CA VAL A 30 -8.27 -9.65 1.98
C VAL A 30 -8.63 -10.96 1.32
#